data_AF-A0A328FGY9-F1
#
_entry.id   AF-A0A328FGY9-F1
#
_cell.length_a   1.000
_cell.length_b   1.000
_cell.length_c   1.000
_cell.angle_alpha   90.00
_cell.angle_beta   90.00
_cell.angle_gamma   90.00
#
_symmetry.space_group_name_H-M   'P 1'
#
loop_
_entity.id
_entity.type
_entity.pdbx_description
1 polymer ?
#
loop_
_entity_poly.entity_id
_entity_poly.type
_entity_poly.pdbx_seq_one_letter_code
_entity_poly.pdbx_strand_id
1 'polypeptide(L)'
;MKKATLEKIFEYASMPVHGTLSRKLRKDIHCQVNDGKVYDGATFFLGEEFVRITEEEKGQMINTYYDWENIVSVRTIANKTQ
;
A
#
# COMPACT_ATOMS: atom_id res chain seq x y z
N MET A 1 1.06 -1.52 14.87
CA MET A 1 2.50 -1.13 14.79
C MET A 1 2.62 0.39 14.91
N LYS A 2 3.80 1.00 15.15
CA LYS A 2 3.91 2.47 15.15
C LYS A 2 3.67 3.03 13.74
N LYS A 3 2.79 4.02 13.60
CA LYS A 3 2.46 4.68 12.32
C LYS A 3 3.70 5.05 11.50
N ALA A 4 4.67 5.74 12.11
CA ALA A 4 5.90 6.15 11.42
C ALA A 4 6.70 4.97 10.83
N THR A 5 6.63 3.79 11.45
CA THR A 5 7.25 2.57 10.90
C THR A 5 6.48 2.06 9.69
N LEU A 6 5.15 2.05 9.76
CA LEU A 6 4.29 1.64 8.64
C LEU A 6 4.45 2.57 7.45
N GLU A 7 4.49 3.88 7.66
CA GLU A 7 4.75 4.87 6.61
C GLU A 7 6.05 4.56 5.87
N LYS A 8 7.13 4.25 6.59
CA LYS A 8 8.41 3.88 5.97
C LYS A 8 8.32 2.59 5.14
N ILE A 9 7.54 1.61 5.58
CA ILE A 9 7.32 0.37 4.83
C ILE A 9 6.55 0.67 3.53
N PHE A 10 5.45 1.42 3.61
CA PHE A 10 4.67 1.81 2.43
C PHE A 10 5.49 2.71 1.49
N GLU A 11 6.29 3.63 2.01
CA GLU A 11 7.21 4.47 1.23
C GLU A 11 8.29 3.64 0.51
N TYR A 12 8.80 2.58 1.15
CA TYR A 12 9.75 1.67 0.53
C TYR A 12 9.09 0.92 -0.64
N ALA A 13 7.89 0.37 -0.44
CA ALA A 13 7.17 -0.41 -1.44
C ALA A 13 6.64 0.42 -2.63
N SER A 14 6.59 1.75 -2.51
CA SER A 14 5.92 2.64 -3.46
C SER A 14 6.79 3.81 -3.93
N MET A 15 6.34 4.49 -4.99
CA MET A 15 6.93 5.73 -5.51
C MET A 15 5.91 6.87 -5.45
N PRO A 16 6.32 8.11 -5.14
CA PRO A 16 5.43 9.26 -5.18
C PRO A 16 4.77 9.44 -6.55
N VAL A 17 3.49 9.78 -6.58
CA VAL A 17 2.79 10.18 -7.81
C VAL A 17 2.81 11.71 -7.89
N HIS A 18 3.48 12.24 -8.92
CA HIS A 18 3.73 13.67 -9.06
C HIS A 18 2.43 14.48 -9.05
N GLY A 19 2.42 15.59 -8.29
CA GLY A 19 1.23 16.45 -8.14
C GLY A 19 0.14 15.90 -7.22
N THR A 20 0.39 14.82 -6.46
CA THR A 20 -0.60 14.23 -5.55
C THR A 20 0.01 13.90 -4.19
N LEU A 21 -0.84 13.63 -3.19
CA LEU A 21 -0.44 13.05 -1.89
C LEU A 21 -0.36 11.51 -1.92
N SER A 22 -0.48 10.93 -3.11
CA SER A 22 -0.54 9.48 -3.30
C SER A 22 0.81 8.92 -3.76
N ARG A 23 0.97 7.61 -3.59
CA ARG A 23 2.14 6.85 -4.00
C ARG A 23 1.70 5.59 -4.72
N LYS A 24 2.32 5.21 -5.82
CA LYS A 24 2.00 3.98 -6.57
C LYS A 24 2.96 2.87 -6.15
N LEU A 25 2.46 1.65 -5.94
CA LEU A 25 3.33 0.48 -5.76
C LEU A 25 4.38 0.42 -6.87
N ARG A 26 5.62 0.11 -6.49
CA ARG A 26 6.70 -0.12 -7.45
C ARG A 26 6.32 -1.29 -8.35
N LYS A 27 6.81 -1.24 -9.58
CA LYS A 27 6.70 -2.38 -10.50
C LYS A 27 7.27 -3.63 -9.84
N ASP A 28 6.58 -4.76 -10.00
CA ASP A 28 6.98 -6.08 -9.50
C ASP A 28 7.07 -6.20 -7.96
N ILE A 29 6.50 -5.21 -7.25
CA ILE A 29 6.30 -5.25 -5.80
C ILE A 29 4.81 -5.32 -5.50
N HIS A 30 4.43 -6.32 -4.70
CA HIS A 30 3.09 -6.49 -4.16
C HIS A 30 3.08 -6.18 -2.67
N CYS A 31 1.92 -5.81 -2.14
CA CYS A 31 1.74 -5.50 -0.73
C CYS A 31 0.56 -6.26 -0.13
N GLN A 32 0.70 -6.77 1.09
CA GLN A 32 -0.37 -7.39 1.84
C GLN A 32 -0.45 -6.74 3.22
N VAL A 33 -1.66 -6.39 3.65
CA VAL A 33 -1.91 -5.83 4.98
C VAL A 33 -2.73 -6.83 5.80
N ASN A 34 -2.32 -7.08 7.06
CA ASN A 34 -3.00 -7.96 8.01
C ASN A 34 -3.34 -9.35 7.46
N ASP A 35 -2.42 -9.93 6.67
CA ASP A 35 -2.60 -11.22 5.99
C ASP A 35 -3.86 -11.32 5.11
N GLY A 36 -4.42 -10.17 4.70
CA GLY A 36 -5.59 -10.06 3.84
C GLY A 36 -5.26 -10.22 2.35
N LYS A 37 -5.93 -9.44 1.50
CA LYS A 37 -5.70 -9.44 0.05
C LYS A 37 -4.25 -9.01 -0.27
N VAL A 38 -3.67 -9.63 -1.30
CA VAL A 38 -2.42 -9.16 -1.91
C VAL A 38 -2.77 -8.12 -2.98
N TYR A 39 -2.28 -6.90 -2.77
CA TYR A 39 -2.44 -5.78 -3.68
C TYR A 39 -1.32 -5.78 -4.72
N ASP A 40 -1.71 -5.76 -5.99
CA ASP A 40 -0.81 -5.61 -7.13
C ASP A 40 -1.09 -4.29 -7.84
N GLY A 41 -0.03 -3.53 -8.14
CA GLY A 41 -0.15 -2.24 -8.81
C GLY A 41 -1.06 -1.22 -8.11
N ALA A 42 -1.32 -1.35 -6.81
CA ALA A 42 -2.20 -0.43 -6.07
C ALA A 42 -1.56 0.95 -5.82
N THR A 43 -2.41 1.95 -5.57
CA THR A 43 -2.03 3.30 -5.16
C THR A 43 -2.34 3.49 -3.68
N PHE A 44 -1.39 4.02 -2.92
CA PHE A 44 -1.53 4.33 -1.50
C PHE A 44 -1.70 5.82 -1.28
N PHE A 45 -2.58 6.18 -0.36
CA PHE A 45 -2.63 7.49 0.27
C PHE A 45 -2.31 7.30 1.76
N LEU A 46 -1.22 7.90 2.22
CA LEU A 46 -0.79 7.84 3.62
C LEU A 46 -1.35 9.07 4.33
N GLY A 47 -2.56 8.93 4.88
CA GLY A 47 -3.23 9.98 5.62
C GLY A 47 -2.77 10.07 7.07
N GLU A 48 -3.26 11.09 7.77
CA GLU A 48 -2.90 11.25 9.18
C GLU A 48 -3.46 10.13 10.05
N GLU A 49 -4.73 9.78 9.87
CA GLU A 49 -5.45 8.80 10.70
C GLU A 49 -5.53 7.40 10.05
N PHE A 50 -5.40 7.33 8.73
CA PHE A 50 -5.57 6.08 7.99
C PHE A 50 -4.64 5.98 6.78
N VAL A 51 -4.43 4.75 6.31
CA VAL A 51 -3.96 4.49 4.95
C VAL A 51 -5.12 4.05 4.08
N ARG A 52 -5.21 4.62 2.88
CA ARG A 52 -6.12 4.14 1.83
C ARG A 52 -5.33 3.44 0.75
N ILE A 53 -5.77 2.25 0.38
CA ILE A 53 -5.25 1.48 -0.74
C ILE A 53 -6.31 1.48 -1.83
N THR A 54 -5.95 2.00 -2.99
CA THR A 54 -6.80 2.05 -4.19
C THR A 54 -6.28 1.06 -5.22
N GLU A 55 -7.16 0.18 -5.68
CA GLU A 55 -6.87 -0.80 -6.74
C GLU A 55 -7.92 -0.73 -7.84
N GLU A 56 -7.55 -1.18 -9.04
CA GLU A 56 -8.48 -1.34 -10.15
C GLU A 56 -8.69 -2.83 -10.39
N GLU A 57 -9.92 -3.30 -10.26
CA GLU A 57 -10.27 -4.69 -10.51
C GLU A 57 -11.54 -4.73 -11.37
N LYS A 58 -11.47 -5.41 -12.54
CA LYS A 58 -12.60 -5.57 -13.47
C LYS A 58 -13.27 -4.23 -13.86
N GLY A 59 -12.46 -3.18 -14.06
CA GLY A 59 -12.94 -1.84 -14.43
C GLY A 59 -13.57 -1.04 -13.28
N GLN A 60 -13.49 -1.53 -12.05
CA GLN A 60 -13.93 -0.83 -10.86
C GLN A 60 -12.75 -0.33 -10.05
N MET A 61 -12.84 0.90 -9.56
CA MET A 61 -11.90 1.47 -8.60
C MET A 61 -12.36 1.10 -7.19
N ILE A 62 -11.58 0.25 -6.52
CA ILE A 62 -11.87 -0.24 -5.16
C ILE A 62 -10.95 0.50 -4.19
N ASN A 63 -11.51 1.01 -3.09
CA ASN A 63 -10.76 1.69 -2.04
C ASN A 63 -10.92 0.93 -0.72
N THR A 64 -9.81 0.44 -0.17
CA THR A 64 -9.76 -0.15 1.16
C THR A 64 -9.11 0.83 2.12
N TYR A 65 -9.69 1.00 3.31
CA TYR A 65 -9.20 1.91 4.35
C TYR A 65 -8.75 1.10 5.56
N TYR A 66 -7.57 1.44 6.07
CA TYR A 66 -7.04 0.86 7.30
C TYR A 66 -6.70 1.99 8.27
N ASP A 67 -7.24 1.88 9.47
CA ASP A 67 -6.73 2.64 10.62
C ASP A 67 -5.31 2.19 10.93
N TRP A 68 -4.41 3.13 11.21
CA TRP A 68 -3.00 2.84 11.54
C TRP A 68 -2.85 1.91 12.75
N GLU A 69 -3.72 2.04 13.76
CA GLU A 69 -3.68 1.25 14.99
C GLU A 69 -4.05 -0.22 14.74
N ASN A 70 -4.89 -0.45 13.74
CA ASN A 70 -5.37 -1.79 13.38
C ASN A 70 -4.43 -2.53 12.42
N ILE A 71 -3.36 -1.91 11.94
CA ILE A 71 -2.35 -2.60 11.13
C ILE A 71 -1.37 -3.33 12.05
N VAL A 72 -1.52 -4.65 12.06
CA VAL A 72 -0.69 -5.59 12.83
C VAL A 72 0.43 -6.20 12.00
N SER A 73 0.26 -6.29 10.67
CA SER A 73 1.30 -6.78 9.75
C SER A 73 1.23 -6.12 8.38
N VAL A 74 2.41 -5.96 7.74
CA VAL A 74 2.54 -5.59 6.33
C VAL A 74 3.60 -6.49 5.70
N ARG A 75 3.30 -7.10 4.55
CA ARG A 75 4.27 -7.86 3.75
C ARG A 75 4.49 -7.15 2.42
N THR A 76 5.75 -6.99 2.04
CA THR A 76 6.15 -6.62 0.68
C THR A 76 6.66 -7.88 -0.01
N ILE A 77 6.09 -8.20 -1.16
CA ILE A 77 6.43 -9.40 -1.93
C ILE A 77 7.05 -8.92 -3.23
N ALA A 78 8.30 -9.28 -3.47
CA ALA A 78 8.99 -8.98 -4.72
C ALA A 78 9.13 -10.26 -5.53
N ASN A 79 8.94 -10.17 -6.85
CA ASN A 79 9.33 -11.27 -7.73
C ASN A 79 10.84 -11.46 -7.63
N LYS A 80 11.27 -12.68 -7.30
CA LYS A 80 12.69 -13.03 -7.34
C LYS A 80 13.10 -13.00 -8.81
N THR A 81 13.87 -11.98 -9.22
CA THR A 81 14.45 -11.95 -10.56
C THR A 81 15.20 -13.26 -10.77
N GLN A 82 14.86 -14.01 -11.83
CA GLN A 82 15.72 -15.09 -12.31
C GLN A 82 17.02 -14.50 -12.85
#